data_AF-A0A521XDT4-F1
#
_entry.id   AF-A0A521XDT4-F1
#
_cell.length_a   1.000
_cell.length_b   1.000
_cell.length_c   1.000
_cell.angle_alpha   90.00
_cell.angle_beta   90.00
_cell.angle_gamma   90.00
#
_symmetry.space_group_name_H-M   'P 1'
#
loop_
_entity.id
_entity.type
_entity.pdbx_description
1 polymer ?
#
loop_
_entity_poly.entity_id
_entity_poly.type
_entity_poly.pdbx_seq_one_letter_code
_entity_poly.pdbx_strand_id
1 'polypeptide(L)'
;MMLLQRILFFILLISVSISGVAQEKTFADALPEKLHTSIDKILDDQFAEIEQTLIRAEKLQPKDVLLVTVPLENYIEDILFTINRPATIYPKILYNVLRNLYKQGKSRDHIEQALITMQKDNQFKKMYDAQEE
;
A
#
# COMPACT_ATOMS: atom_id res chain seq x y z
N MET A 1 -47.06 14.24 -45.78
CA MET A 1 -46.00 13.63 -46.62
C MET A 1 -44.73 14.43 -46.33
N MET A 2 -43.80 13.87 -45.53
CA MET A 2 -42.60 13.15 -46.02
C MET A 2 -41.85 14.03 -47.04
N LEU A 3 -40.59 14.43 -46.87
CA LEU A 3 -39.39 13.70 -46.46
C LEU A 3 -38.39 14.70 -45.85
N LEU A 4 -37.74 14.40 -44.72
CA LEU A 4 -36.45 13.69 -44.68
C LEU A 4 -35.36 14.42 -45.51
N GLN A 5 -34.40 15.06 -44.84
CA GLN A 5 -33.00 14.60 -44.82
C GLN A 5 -32.03 15.68 -44.31
N ARG A 6 -31.27 15.27 -43.29
CA ARG A 6 -29.82 15.52 -43.14
C ARG A 6 -29.38 16.97 -42.88
N ILE A 7 -28.98 17.21 -41.63
CA ILE A 7 -27.67 17.75 -41.16
C ILE A 7 -27.81 17.65 -39.63
N LEU A 8 -27.36 16.60 -38.94
CA LEU A 8 -25.96 16.25 -38.68
C LEU A 8 -25.19 17.43 -38.06
N PHE A 9 -25.43 17.70 -36.78
CA PHE A 9 -24.38 18.26 -35.93
C PHE A 9 -24.26 17.40 -34.67
N PHE A 10 -23.18 16.63 -34.69
CA PHE A 10 -22.61 15.88 -33.58
C PHE A 10 -22.52 16.78 -32.33
N ILE A 11 -23.31 16.48 -31.30
CA ILE A 11 -22.88 16.78 -29.94
C ILE A 11 -22.12 15.54 -29.47
N LEU A 12 -20.85 15.49 -29.90
CA LEU A 12 -19.84 14.64 -29.31
C LEU A 12 -19.55 15.22 -27.93
N LEU A 13 -20.40 14.92 -26.94
CA LEU A 13 -20.08 15.22 -25.55
C LEU A 13 -19.04 14.20 -25.11
N ILE A 14 -17.79 14.58 -25.35
CA ILE A 14 -16.59 14.01 -24.76
C ILE A 14 -16.76 14.11 -23.24
N SER A 15 -17.27 13.04 -22.63
CA SER A 15 -17.01 12.75 -21.23
C SER A 15 -15.76 11.89 -21.22
N VAL A 16 -14.62 12.55 -21.04
CA VAL A 16 -13.33 11.91 -20.81
C VAL A 16 -13.44 11.05 -19.55
N SER A 17 -13.88 9.80 -19.69
CA SER A 17 -13.60 8.73 -18.73
C SER A 17 -12.17 8.25 -18.96
N ILE A 18 -11.20 9.13 -18.76
CA ILE A 18 -9.77 8.77 -18.77
C ILE A 18 -9.15 9.51 -17.61
N SER A 19 -9.07 8.83 -16.46
CA SER A 19 -7.95 8.87 -15.50
C SER A 19 -8.25 7.96 -14.30
N GLY A 20 -8.65 6.72 -14.57
CA GLY A 20 -8.75 5.69 -13.51
C GLY A 20 -7.52 4.78 -13.43
N VAL A 21 -6.71 4.73 -14.50
CA VAL A 21 -5.73 3.64 -14.69
C VAL A 21 -4.27 4.13 -14.67
N ALA A 22 -4.02 5.43 -14.88
CA ALA A 22 -2.67 5.98 -14.88
C ALA A 22 -2.13 6.35 -13.47
N GLN A 23 -3.01 6.51 -12.49
CA GLN A 23 -2.65 7.01 -11.16
C GLN A 23 -2.33 5.89 -10.15
N GLU A 24 -2.78 4.66 -10.37
CA GLU A 24 -2.51 3.53 -9.47
C GLU A 24 -1.02 3.15 -9.40
N LYS A 25 -0.31 3.27 -10.53
CA LYS A 25 1.12 2.88 -10.60
C LYS A 25 2.01 3.87 -9.86
N THR A 26 1.61 5.13 -9.74
CA THR A 26 2.46 6.21 -9.22
C THR A 26 2.60 6.22 -7.70
N PHE A 27 1.61 5.72 -6.96
CA PHE A 27 1.63 5.80 -5.50
C PHE A 27 2.55 4.74 -4.87
N ALA A 28 2.50 3.51 -5.36
CA ALA A 28 3.35 2.43 -4.85
C ALA A 28 4.84 2.60 -5.22
N ASP A 29 5.11 3.23 -6.37
CA ASP A 29 6.48 3.52 -6.82
C ASP A 29 7.16 4.64 -6.02
N ALA A 30 6.40 5.41 -5.23
CA ALA A 30 6.95 6.43 -4.33
C ALA A 30 7.51 5.83 -3.03
N LEU A 31 7.07 4.63 -2.63
CA LEU A 31 7.56 3.98 -1.43
C LEU A 31 8.99 3.45 -1.64
N PRO A 32 9.88 3.61 -0.66
CA PRO A 32 11.21 3.04 -0.75
C PRO A 32 11.16 1.51 -0.79
N GLU A 33 12.08 0.91 -1.55
CA GLU A 33 12.19 -0.56 -1.67
C GLU A 33 12.65 -1.19 -0.34
N LYS A 34 13.56 -0.52 0.36
CA LYS A 34 14.19 -0.97 1.60
C LYS A 34 14.62 0.23 2.42
N LEU A 35 14.36 0.19 3.73
CA LEU A 35 14.76 1.22 4.67
C LEU A 35 15.43 0.58 5.88
N HIS A 36 16.61 1.08 6.23
CA HIS A 36 17.35 0.69 7.42
C HIS A 36 17.31 1.85 8.41
N THR A 37 16.79 1.62 9.61
CA THR A 37 16.61 2.68 10.61
C THR A 37 16.91 2.18 12.02
N SER A 38 17.32 3.10 12.89
CA SER A 38 17.45 2.90 14.33
C SER A 38 16.70 3.99 15.12
N ILE A 39 15.76 4.68 14.46
CA ILE A 39 15.06 5.85 14.98
C ILE A 39 13.56 5.57 14.84
N ASP A 40 12.84 5.57 15.96
CA ASP A 40 11.41 5.25 16.02
C ASP A 40 10.61 6.20 15.14
N LYS A 41 10.85 7.51 15.23
CA LYS A 41 10.16 8.49 14.38
C LYS A 41 10.25 8.18 12.87
N ILE A 42 11.37 7.65 12.38
CA ILE A 42 11.50 7.28 10.96
C ILE A 42 10.62 6.05 10.65
N LEU A 43 10.50 5.13 11.60
CA LEU A 43 9.62 3.97 11.50
C LEU A 43 8.16 4.43 11.42
N ASP A 44 7.71 5.29 12.35
CA ASP A 44 6.35 5.83 12.39
C ASP A 44 6.00 6.55 11.08
N ASP A 45 6.88 7.45 10.63
CA ASP A 45 6.70 8.21 9.39
C ASP A 45 6.57 7.25 8.19
N GLN A 46 7.36 6.17 8.17
CA GLN A 46 7.31 5.19 7.09
C GLN A 46 6.02 4.37 7.08
N PHE A 47 5.52 3.96 8.25
CA PHE A 47 4.25 3.23 8.34
C PHE A 47 3.07 4.13 7.97
N ALA A 48 3.05 5.38 8.44
CA ALA A 48 2.05 6.36 8.05
C ALA A 48 2.01 6.58 6.53
N GLU A 49 3.17 6.63 5.88
CA GLU A 49 3.25 6.75 4.42
C GLU A 49 2.66 5.53 3.70
N ILE A 50 2.94 4.31 4.18
CA ILE A 50 2.38 3.07 3.62
C ILE A 50 0.85 3.07 3.73
N GLU A 51 0.30 3.41 4.90
CA GLU A 51 -1.13 3.49 5.14
C GLU A 51 -1.80 4.53 4.22
N GLN A 52 -1.22 5.74 4.12
CA GLN A 52 -1.75 6.77 3.23
C GLN A 52 -1.70 6.35 1.76
N THR A 53 -0.61 5.70 1.35
CA THR A 53 -0.46 5.16 -0.01
C THR A 53 -1.55 4.14 -0.30
N LEU A 54 -1.85 3.26 0.66
CA LEU A 54 -2.89 2.26 0.53
C LEU A 54 -4.30 2.85 0.47
N ILE A 55 -4.61 3.80 1.37
CA ILE A 55 -5.88 4.54 1.37
C ILE A 55 -6.11 5.23 0.02
N ARG A 56 -5.08 5.89 -0.52
CA ARG A 56 -5.17 6.61 -1.80
C ARG A 56 -5.29 5.66 -2.99
N ALA A 57 -4.43 4.65 -3.07
CA ALA A 57 -4.35 3.74 -4.20
C ALA A 57 -5.57 2.83 -4.30
N GLU A 58 -6.02 2.27 -3.18
CA GLU A 58 -7.11 1.28 -3.14
C GLU A 58 -8.46 1.88 -2.71
N LYS A 59 -8.52 3.20 -2.47
CA LYS A 59 -9.72 3.93 -2.04
C LYS A 59 -10.37 3.34 -0.78
N LEU A 60 -9.55 2.76 0.10
CA LEU A 60 -9.99 2.23 1.39
C LEU A 60 -10.39 3.37 2.34
N GLN A 61 -11.29 3.10 3.28
CA GLN A 61 -11.58 4.08 4.32
C GLN A 61 -10.42 4.12 5.31
N PRO A 62 -9.99 5.30 5.80
CA PRO A 62 -8.89 5.39 6.75
C PRO A 62 -9.08 4.49 7.98
N LYS A 63 -10.30 4.40 8.52
CA LYS A 63 -10.63 3.55 9.67
C LYS A 63 -10.40 2.05 9.45
N ASP A 64 -10.37 1.60 8.19
CA ASP A 64 -10.17 0.18 7.85
C ASP A 64 -8.68 -0.14 7.72
N VAL A 65 -7.83 0.89 7.57
CA VAL A 65 -6.38 0.78 7.35
C VAL A 65 -5.59 1.17 8.60
N LEU A 66 -5.91 2.34 9.16
CA LEU A 66 -5.40 2.82 10.44
C LEU A 66 -5.69 1.72 11.46
N LEU A 67 -4.68 1.32 12.24
CA LEU A 67 -4.70 0.24 13.24
C LEU A 67 -4.31 -1.17 12.75
N VAL A 68 -4.06 -1.38 11.45
CA VAL A 68 -3.55 -2.69 10.98
C VAL A 68 -2.04 -2.79 11.06
N THR A 69 -1.31 -1.69 10.84
CA THR A 69 0.16 -1.70 10.92
C THR A 69 0.70 -1.39 12.30
N VAL A 70 -0.06 -0.71 13.16
CA VAL A 70 0.34 -0.34 14.54
C VAL A 70 0.91 -1.53 15.34
N PRO A 71 0.32 -2.73 15.31
CA PRO A 71 0.90 -3.86 16.04
C PRO A 71 2.26 -4.30 15.50
N LEU A 72 2.48 -4.19 14.18
CA LEU A 72 3.77 -4.48 13.54
C LEU A 72 4.81 -3.41 13.87
N GLU A 73 4.41 -2.15 13.86
CA GLU A 73 5.24 -1.02 14.28
C GLU A 73 5.73 -1.22 15.71
N ASN A 74 4.83 -1.42 16.68
CA ASN A 74 5.18 -1.71 18.08
C ASN A 74 6.13 -2.90 18.21
N TYR A 75 5.91 -3.97 17.44
CA TYR A 75 6.81 -5.14 17.44
C TYR A 75 8.23 -4.79 16.96
N ILE A 76 8.36 -3.89 15.98
CA ILE A 76 9.67 -3.46 15.47
C ILE A 76 10.31 -2.45 16.42
N GLU A 77 9.55 -1.54 17.01
CA GLU A 77 10.02 -0.65 18.08
C GLU A 77 10.60 -1.46 19.25
N ASP A 78 9.92 -2.51 19.70
CA ASP A 78 10.43 -3.40 20.74
C ASP A 78 11.80 -4.01 20.38
N ILE A 79 12.03 -4.32 19.10
CA ILE A 79 13.33 -4.81 18.60
C ILE A 79 14.37 -3.68 18.68
N LEU A 80 14.03 -2.47 18.24
CA LEU A 80 14.90 -1.30 18.30
C LEU A 80 15.33 -1.01 19.74
N PHE A 81 14.38 -0.96 20.68
CA PHE A 81 14.63 -0.65 22.09
C PHE A 81 15.32 -1.77 22.86
N THR A 82 14.81 -3.01 22.76
CA THR A 82 15.26 -4.11 23.62
C THR A 82 16.63 -4.64 23.21
N ILE A 83 16.92 -4.66 21.91
CA ILE A 83 18.12 -5.29 21.35
C ILE A 83 19.15 -4.23 20.96
N ASN A 84 18.80 -2.93 21.02
CA ASN A 84 19.62 -1.81 20.56
C ASN A 84 20.23 -2.07 19.17
N ARG A 85 19.41 -2.65 18.29
CA ARG A 85 19.78 -3.00 16.93
C ARG A 85 18.93 -2.22 15.94
N PRO A 86 19.51 -1.79 14.81
CA PRO A 86 18.72 -1.19 13.76
C PRO A 86 17.78 -2.23 13.15
N ALA A 87 16.60 -1.76 12.73
CA ALA A 87 15.61 -2.54 12.01
C ALA A 87 15.75 -2.27 10.51
N THR A 88 15.44 -3.30 9.71
CA THR A 88 15.23 -3.14 8.27
C THR A 88 13.77 -3.41 7.98
N ILE A 89 13.14 -2.47 7.29
CA ILE A 89 11.78 -2.60 6.78
C ILE A 89 11.80 -2.54 5.25
N TYR A 90 10.76 -3.09 4.65
CA TYR A 90 10.61 -3.21 3.19
C TYR A 90 9.29 -2.55 2.76
N PRO A 91 9.21 -1.22 2.72
CA PRO A 91 7.94 -0.49 2.63
C PRO A 91 7.11 -0.85 1.40
N LYS A 92 7.71 -0.95 0.22
CA LYS A 92 7.00 -1.35 -1.00
C LYS A 92 6.43 -2.76 -0.93
N ILE A 93 7.19 -3.71 -0.38
CA ILE A 93 6.73 -5.09 -0.20
C ILE A 93 5.60 -5.14 0.81
N LEU A 94 5.76 -4.46 1.95
CA LEU A 94 4.73 -4.36 2.98
C LEU A 94 3.43 -3.79 2.41
N TYR A 95 3.50 -2.71 1.63
CA TYR A 95 2.35 -2.17 0.89
C TYR A 95 1.71 -3.21 -0.01
N ASN A 96 2.49 -3.94 -0.82
CA ASN A 96 1.97 -4.95 -1.73
C ASN A 96 1.29 -6.11 -0.99
N VAL A 97 1.85 -6.55 0.13
CA VAL A 97 1.29 -7.59 1.00
C VAL A 97 -0.04 -7.12 1.59
N LEU A 98 -0.06 -5.93 2.21
CA LEU A 98 -1.27 -5.31 2.74
C LEU A 98 -2.36 -5.22 1.69
N ARG A 99 -2.05 -4.62 0.54
CA ARG A 99 -2.93 -4.50 -0.61
C ARG A 99 -3.54 -5.84 -1.02
N ASN A 100 -2.73 -6.88 -1.15
CA ASN A 100 -3.20 -8.20 -1.54
C ASN A 100 -4.13 -8.82 -0.49
N LEU A 101 -3.82 -8.66 0.80
CA LEU A 101 -4.67 -9.17 1.88
C LEU A 101 -6.02 -8.44 1.93
N TYR A 102 -6.06 -7.11 1.73
CA TYR A 102 -7.32 -6.37 1.61
C TYR A 102 -8.12 -6.81 0.39
N LYS A 103 -7.48 -7.02 -0.77
CA LYS A 103 -8.16 -7.52 -1.98
C LYS A 103 -8.78 -8.91 -1.80
N GLN A 104 -8.19 -9.72 -0.93
CA GLN A 104 -8.73 -11.04 -0.55
C GLN A 104 -9.85 -10.96 0.48
N GLY A 105 -10.24 -9.76 0.94
CA GLY A 105 -11.27 -9.57 1.96
C GLY A 105 -10.90 -10.15 3.32
N LYS A 106 -9.60 -10.19 3.65
CA LYS A 106 -9.13 -10.67 4.96
C LYS A 106 -9.61 -9.73 6.07
N SER A 107 -9.95 -10.31 7.22
CA SER A 107 -10.29 -9.52 8.41
C SER A 107 -9.05 -8.81 8.95
N ARG A 108 -9.27 -7.69 9.65
CA ARG A 108 -8.23 -6.91 10.32
C ARG A 108 -7.27 -7.79 11.13
N ASP A 109 -7.82 -8.63 12.02
CA ASP A 109 -7.05 -9.52 12.91
C ASP A 109 -6.19 -10.51 12.11
N HIS A 110 -6.69 -11.00 10.98
CA HIS A 110 -5.93 -11.90 10.12
C HIS A 110 -4.75 -11.16 9.45
N ILE A 111 -4.98 -9.94 8.98
CA ILE A 111 -3.93 -9.13 8.36
C ILE A 111 -2.84 -8.84 9.39
N GLU A 112 -3.22 -8.35 10.57
CA GLU A 112 -2.30 -8.07 11.68
C GLU A 112 -1.41 -9.28 12.00
N GLN A 113 -2.01 -10.44 12.26
CA GLN A 113 -1.27 -11.66 12.59
C GLN A 113 -0.36 -12.12 11.45
N ALA A 114 -0.81 -11.99 10.20
CA ALA A 114 -0.01 -12.30 9.03
C ALA A 114 1.23 -11.40 8.96
N LEU A 115 1.08 -10.09 9.11
CA LEU A 115 2.19 -9.13 9.07
C LEU A 115 3.25 -9.42 10.14
N ILE A 116 2.83 -9.65 11.38
CA ILE A 116 3.73 -9.99 12.49
C ILE A 116 4.48 -11.29 12.22
N THR A 117 3.77 -12.32 11.77
CA THR A 117 4.35 -13.63 11.45
C THR A 117 5.36 -13.50 10.32
N MET A 118 5.02 -12.77 9.26
CA MET A 118 5.91 -12.51 8.13
C MET A 118 7.19 -11.78 8.55
N GLN A 119 7.10 -10.81 9.47
CA GLN A 119 8.27 -10.13 10.00
C GLN A 119 9.15 -11.08 10.84
N LYS A 120 8.54 -11.86 11.75
CA LYS A 120 9.24 -12.84 12.59
C LYS A 120 10.00 -13.88 11.76
N ASP A 121 9.39 -14.35 10.68
CA ASP A 121 9.94 -15.39 9.81
C ASP A 121 10.87 -14.84 8.71
N ASN A 122 11.19 -13.54 8.76
CA ASN A 122 11.97 -12.82 7.75
C ASN A 122 11.41 -12.95 6.33
N GLN A 123 10.09 -13.09 6.17
CA GLN A 123 9.45 -13.25 4.86
C GLN A 123 9.57 -12.00 3.99
N PHE A 124 9.46 -10.79 4.58
CA PHE A 124 9.64 -9.55 3.82
C PHE A 124 11.04 -9.46 3.20
N LYS A 125 12.08 -9.87 3.93
CA LYS A 125 13.44 -9.97 3.40
C LYS A 125 13.53 -10.98 2.26
N LYS A 126 12.98 -12.19 2.44
CA LYS A 126 13.00 -13.23 1.39
C LYS A 126 12.30 -12.77 0.11
N MET A 127 11.18 -12.07 0.25
CA MET A 127 10.44 -11.49 -0.89
C MET A 127 11.23 -10.38 -1.58
N TYR A 128 12.03 -9.61 -0.84
CA TYR A 128 12.94 -8.61 -1.41
C TYR A 128 14.06 -9.27 -2.19
N ASP A 129 14.78 -10.20 -1.56
CA ASP A 129 15.91 -10.87 -2.18
C ASP A 129 15.49 -11.59 -3.48
N ALA A 130 14.29 -12.19 -3.50
CA ALA A 130 13.75 -12.88 -4.69
C ALA A 130 13.32 -11.95 -5.85
N GLN A 131 13.24 -10.63 -5.63
CA GLN A 131 12.99 -9.66 -6.71
C GLN A 131 14.29 -9.15 -7.35
N GLU A 132 15.44 -9.38 -6.72
CA GLU A 132 16.76 -8.99 -7.22
C GLU A 132 17.45 -10.09 -8.05
N GLU A 133 16.85 -11.28 -8.13
CA GLU A 133 17.29 -12.43 -8.95
C GLU A 133 16.68 -12.41 -10.36
#